data_AF-A0A524ERS6-F1
#
_entry.id   AF-A0A524ERS6-F1
#
_cell.length_a   1.000
_cell.length_b   1.000
_cell.length_c   1.000
_cell.angle_alpha   90.00
_cell.angle_beta   90.00
_cell.angle_gamma   90.00
#
_symmetry.space_group_name_H-M   'P 1'
#
loop_
_entity.id
_entity.type
_entity.pdbx_description
1 polymer ?
#
loop_
_entity_poly.entity_id
_entity_poly.type
_entity_poly.pdbx_seq_one_letter_code
_entity_poly.pdbx_strand_id
1 'polypeptide(L)'
;MSSKRFKKTKRDDQIVVDEKTGQLYIGNKDLRLLMLRPIDLIEFSEFAGTNADDIILWVGKTIAKYFVEKLFPGENLNKEDLSTKKEAILSLLETFENLGYGITTAFFKQKEIYISIEEPIISEEKENIMAKNVCMLSQGIFSGILEQLEIDVEGEEISCVLLGDERCTYKFTLLMDEFGAEDIDQDEEAHISDFLKSL
;
A
#
# COMPACT_ATOMS: atom_id res chain seq x y z
N MET A 1 21.73 12.14 -10.31
CA MET A 1 22.20 10.85 -9.74
C MET A 1 21.33 9.76 -10.35
N SER A 2 21.84 8.54 -10.54
CA SER A 2 21.06 7.48 -11.18
C SER A 2 20.07 6.91 -10.16
N SER A 3 18.77 7.05 -10.41
CA SER A 3 17.72 6.37 -9.64
C SER A 3 18.02 4.86 -9.55
N LYS A 4 17.89 4.28 -8.35
CA LYS A 4 18.06 2.85 -8.13
C LYS A 4 16.76 2.12 -8.45
N ARG A 5 16.66 1.65 -9.70
CA ARG A 5 15.55 0.81 -10.12
C ARG A 5 15.50 -0.50 -9.34
N PHE A 6 14.52 -0.65 -8.44
CA PHE A 6 14.20 -1.89 -7.74
C PHE A 6 13.69 -2.94 -8.74
N LYS A 7 14.62 -3.64 -9.39
CA LYS A 7 14.28 -4.72 -10.33
C LYS A 7 13.75 -5.92 -9.57
N LYS A 8 12.43 -6.09 -9.57
CA LYS A 8 11.77 -7.32 -9.16
C LYS A 8 11.69 -8.31 -10.31
N THR A 9 11.83 -9.59 -9.99
CA THR A 9 11.47 -10.69 -10.90
C THR A 9 10.07 -11.17 -10.57
N LYS A 10 9.36 -11.75 -11.54
CA LYS A 10 8.04 -12.38 -11.30
C LYS A 10 8.05 -13.44 -10.19
N ARG A 11 9.21 -14.00 -9.85
CA ARG A 11 9.37 -14.96 -8.75
C ARG A 11 9.42 -14.30 -7.37
N ASP A 12 9.77 -13.02 -7.29
CA ASP A 12 9.94 -12.32 -6.01
C ASP A 12 8.61 -12.00 -5.34
N ASP A 13 7.53 -11.87 -6.12
CA ASP A 13 6.17 -11.60 -5.64
C ASP A 13 5.23 -12.83 -5.76
N GLN A 14 5.76 -14.02 -6.10
CA GLN A 14 4.94 -15.22 -6.20
C GLN A 14 4.56 -15.75 -4.80
N ILE A 15 3.27 -15.97 -4.55
CA ILE A 15 2.82 -16.63 -3.32
C ILE A 15 3.19 -18.13 -3.38
N VAL A 16 3.92 -18.61 -2.39
CA VAL A 16 4.36 -20.00 -2.24
C VAL A 16 3.66 -20.63 -1.04
N VAL A 17 3.10 -21.82 -1.26
CA VAL A 17 2.51 -22.66 -0.20
C VAL A 17 3.52 -23.74 0.16
N ASP A 18 4.04 -23.71 1.39
CA ASP A 18 4.82 -24.83 1.92
C ASP A 18 3.87 -25.85 2.54
N GLU A 19 3.53 -26.89 1.77
CA GLU A 19 2.62 -27.96 2.20
C GLU A 19 3.11 -28.74 3.43
N LYS A 20 4.43 -28.74 3.72
CA LYS A 20 4.96 -29.46 4.87
C LYS A 20 4.73 -28.72 6.17
N THR A 21 4.82 -27.39 6.13
CA THR A 21 4.64 -26.53 7.31
C THR A 21 3.24 -25.92 7.38
N GLY A 22 2.46 -25.99 6.28
CA GLY A 22 1.16 -25.33 6.15
C GLY A 22 1.29 -23.81 6.09
N GLN A 23 2.45 -23.28 5.71
CA GLN A 23 2.75 -21.85 5.75
C GLN A 23 2.71 -21.24 4.35
N LEU A 24 2.25 -19.99 4.29
CA LEU A 24 2.22 -19.17 3.08
C LEU A 24 3.38 -18.16 3.13
N TYR A 25 4.03 -17.97 1.99
CA TYR A 25 5.17 -17.06 1.82
C TYR A 25 5.04 -16.25 0.54
N ILE A 26 5.74 -15.11 0.47
CA ILE A 26 5.95 -14.40 -0.79
C ILE A 26 7.40 -14.55 -1.28
N GLY A 27 7.54 -15.02 -2.51
CA GLY A 27 8.81 -15.27 -3.19
C GLY A 27 9.77 -16.15 -2.39
N ASN A 28 11.06 -15.85 -2.48
CA ASN A 28 12.12 -16.50 -1.69
C ASN A 28 12.36 -15.78 -0.35
N LYS A 29 11.49 -14.87 0.06
CA LYS A 29 11.67 -14.07 1.28
C LYS A 29 10.98 -14.78 2.45
N ASP A 30 11.61 -14.77 3.63
CA ASP A 30 10.98 -15.22 4.89
C ASP A 30 9.98 -14.16 5.39
N LEU A 31 8.96 -13.94 4.55
CA LEU A 31 7.84 -13.07 4.77
C LEU A 31 6.61 -13.97 4.77
N ARG A 32 6.13 -14.27 5.98
CA ARG A 32 5.02 -15.19 6.22
C ARG A 32 3.71 -14.48 6.04
N LEU A 33 2.77 -15.15 5.38
CA LEU A 33 1.45 -14.63 5.10
C LEU A 33 0.38 -15.40 5.87
N LEU A 34 -0.69 -14.69 6.19
CA LEU A 34 -1.93 -15.27 6.70
C LEU A 34 -3.06 -14.85 5.77
N MET A 35 -3.86 -15.81 5.33
CA MET A 35 -5.06 -15.53 4.55
C MET A 35 -6.20 -15.19 5.51
N LEU A 36 -6.77 -14.00 5.36
CA LEU A 36 -7.90 -13.51 6.15
C LEU A 36 -9.05 -13.17 5.22
N ARG A 37 -10.30 -13.37 5.68
CA ARG A 37 -11.47 -12.87 4.96
C ARG A 37 -11.76 -11.46 5.44
N PRO A 38 -12.25 -10.55 4.58
CA PRO A 38 -12.61 -9.18 5.00
C PRO A 38 -13.55 -9.15 6.21
N ILE A 39 -14.51 -10.08 6.26
CA ILE A 39 -15.46 -10.20 7.39
C ILE A 39 -14.77 -10.43 8.74
N ASP A 40 -13.63 -11.14 8.77
CA ASP A 40 -12.90 -11.40 10.02
C ASP A 40 -12.35 -10.09 10.61
N LEU A 41 -11.93 -9.14 9.76
CA LEU A 41 -11.50 -7.81 10.20
C LEU A 41 -12.69 -6.95 10.63
N ILE A 42 -13.81 -7.05 9.92
CA ILE A 42 -15.03 -6.32 10.25
C ILE A 42 -15.55 -6.75 11.63
N GLU A 43 -15.66 -8.06 11.88
CA GLU A 43 -16.07 -8.60 13.18
C GLU A 43 -15.12 -8.14 14.29
N PHE A 44 -13.80 -8.18 14.06
CA PHE A 44 -12.82 -7.66 15.02
C PHE A 44 -13.12 -6.21 15.42
N SER A 45 -13.42 -5.34 14.45
CA SER A 45 -13.73 -3.94 14.71
C SER A 45 -15.00 -3.76 15.53
N GLU A 46 -16.03 -4.58 15.29
CA GLU A 46 -17.24 -4.58 16.11
C GLU A 46 -16.94 -4.93 17.57
N PHE A 47 -16.06 -5.91 17.81
CA PHE A 47 -15.62 -6.27 19.15
C PHE A 47 -14.75 -5.20 19.82
N ALA A 48 -13.86 -4.55 19.06
CA ALA A 48 -12.95 -3.51 19.56
C ALA A 48 -13.67 -2.19 19.88
N GLY A 49 -14.85 -1.97 19.28
CA GLY A 49 -15.69 -0.80 19.55
C GLY A 49 -15.02 0.50 19.10
N THR A 50 -15.10 1.54 19.93
CA THR A 50 -14.60 2.89 19.58
C THR A 50 -13.10 2.97 19.35
N ASN A 51 -12.33 1.97 19.78
CA ASN A 51 -10.87 1.93 19.61
C ASN A 51 -10.45 1.22 18.31
N ALA A 52 -11.40 0.64 17.56
CA ALA A 52 -11.11 -0.13 16.36
C ALA A 52 -10.29 0.67 15.35
N ASP A 53 -10.72 1.90 15.09
CA ASP A 53 -10.11 2.85 14.15
C ASP A 53 -8.59 3.03 14.42
N ASP A 54 -8.20 3.36 15.66
CA ASP A 54 -6.80 3.54 16.05
C ASP A 54 -5.98 2.23 15.96
N ILE A 55 -6.58 1.12 16.40
CA ILE A 55 -5.91 -0.19 16.37
C ILE A 55 -5.64 -0.60 14.93
N ILE A 56 -6.60 -0.41 14.03
CA ILE A 56 -6.48 -0.80 12.62
C ILE A 56 -5.43 0.02 11.90
N LEU A 57 -5.41 1.34 12.13
CA LEU A 57 -4.36 2.20 11.59
C LEU A 57 -2.98 1.75 12.07
N TRP A 58 -2.85 1.43 13.36
CA TRP A 58 -1.59 0.94 13.94
C TRP A 58 -1.17 -0.43 13.39
N VAL A 59 -2.12 -1.34 13.19
CA VAL A 59 -1.88 -2.64 12.55
C VAL A 59 -1.41 -2.44 11.11
N GLY A 60 -2.07 -1.56 10.34
CA GLY A 60 -1.67 -1.23 8.98
C GLY A 60 -0.23 -0.70 8.92
N LYS A 61 0.13 0.22 9.82
CA LYS A 61 1.51 0.72 9.92
C LYS A 61 2.52 -0.37 10.26
N THR A 62 2.13 -1.30 11.13
CA THR A 62 2.98 -2.45 11.50
C THR A 62 3.19 -3.40 10.32
N ILE A 63 2.14 -3.66 9.53
CA ILE A 63 2.23 -4.42 8.28
C ILE A 63 3.20 -3.72 7.33
N ALA A 64 3.02 -2.42 7.07
CA ALA A 64 3.89 -1.66 6.19
C ALA A 64 5.37 -1.77 6.60
N LYS A 65 5.67 -1.57 7.89
CA LYS A 65 7.02 -1.74 8.43
C LYS A 65 7.59 -3.12 8.15
N TYR A 66 6.83 -4.17 8.44
CA TYR A 66 7.25 -5.54 8.19
C TYR A 66 7.57 -5.78 6.70
N PHE A 67 6.74 -5.26 5.79
CA PHE A 67 6.97 -5.38 4.35
C PHE A 67 8.20 -4.60 3.88
N VAL A 68 8.39 -3.36 4.33
CA VAL A 68 9.58 -2.56 4.00
C VAL A 68 10.86 -3.29 4.45
N GLU A 69 10.93 -3.72 5.70
CA GLU A 69 12.11 -4.41 6.26
C GLU A 69 12.44 -5.72 5.51
N LYS A 70 11.41 -6.47 5.11
CA LYS A 70 11.58 -7.77 4.44
C LYS A 70 11.82 -7.65 2.95
N LEU A 71 11.23 -6.64 2.29
CA LEU A 71 11.39 -6.46 0.85
C LEU A 71 12.71 -5.80 0.49
N PHE A 72 13.23 -4.92 1.35
CA PHE A 72 14.46 -4.16 1.14
C PHE A 72 15.51 -4.44 2.25
N PRO A 73 15.93 -5.70 2.43
CA PRO A 73 16.77 -6.08 3.56
C PRO A 73 18.14 -5.41 3.48
N GLY A 74 18.49 -4.66 4.52
CA GLY A 74 19.80 -3.98 4.63
C GLY A 74 19.94 -2.69 3.83
N GLU A 75 18.87 -2.27 3.13
CA GLU A 75 18.83 -0.96 2.49
C GLU A 75 18.40 0.11 3.50
N ASN A 76 18.96 1.32 3.36
CA ASN A 76 18.61 2.46 4.20
C ASN A 76 17.82 3.47 3.36
N LEU A 77 16.56 3.12 3.08
CA LEU A 77 15.67 3.90 2.19
C LEU A 77 15.43 5.33 2.71
N ASN A 78 15.53 5.54 4.02
CA ASN A 78 15.35 6.84 4.67
C ASN A 78 16.34 7.89 4.15
N LYS A 79 17.57 7.46 3.80
CA LYS A 79 18.66 8.33 3.32
C LYS A 79 18.69 8.49 1.80
N GLU A 80 17.84 7.75 1.09
CA GLU A 80 17.76 7.86 -0.36
C GLU A 80 16.96 9.12 -0.76
N ASP A 81 17.09 9.54 -2.01
CA ASP A 81 16.34 10.68 -2.54
C ASP A 81 14.85 10.34 -2.78
N LEU A 82 14.02 11.37 -2.97
CA LEU A 82 12.58 11.21 -3.19
C LEU A 82 12.26 10.38 -4.43
N SER A 83 13.09 10.44 -5.47
CA SER A 83 12.95 9.62 -6.68
C SER A 83 13.07 8.13 -6.35
N THR A 84 14.09 7.75 -5.60
CA THR A 84 14.28 6.37 -5.14
C THR A 84 13.16 5.95 -4.18
N LYS A 85 12.73 6.84 -3.27
CA LYS A 85 11.58 6.57 -2.39
C LYS A 85 10.28 6.37 -3.18
N LYS A 86 10.03 7.14 -4.24
CA LYS A 86 8.90 6.95 -5.17
C LYS A 86 8.92 5.55 -5.78
N GLU A 87 10.08 5.09 -6.24
CA GLU A 87 10.20 3.72 -6.77
C GLU A 87 9.95 2.64 -5.71
N ALA A 88 10.41 2.85 -4.47
CA ALA A 88 10.11 1.94 -3.36
C ALA A 88 8.62 1.88 -3.05
N ILE A 89 7.91 3.01 -3.04
CA ILE A 89 6.46 3.10 -2.85
C ILE A 89 5.75 2.27 -3.93
N LEU A 90 6.05 2.53 -5.21
CA LEU A 90 5.44 1.81 -6.33
C LEU A 90 5.69 0.30 -6.24
N SER A 91 6.91 -0.08 -5.86
CA SER A 91 7.29 -1.49 -5.67
C SER A 91 6.49 -2.15 -4.53
N LEU A 92 6.25 -1.44 -3.42
CA LEU A 92 5.43 -1.93 -2.31
C LEU A 92 3.98 -2.09 -2.72
N LEU A 93 3.41 -1.10 -3.41
CA LEU A 93 2.04 -1.14 -3.91
C LEU A 93 1.80 -2.34 -4.83
N GLU A 94 2.73 -2.61 -5.75
CA GLU A 94 2.68 -3.82 -6.59
C GLU A 94 2.67 -5.11 -5.76
N THR A 95 3.43 -5.18 -4.65
CA THR A 95 3.35 -6.34 -3.74
C THR A 95 1.97 -6.45 -3.10
N PHE A 96 1.37 -5.35 -2.63
CA PHE A 96 0.03 -5.37 -2.02
C PHE A 96 -1.06 -5.74 -3.03
N GLU A 97 -0.96 -5.29 -4.28
CA GLU A 97 -1.83 -5.73 -5.38
C GLU A 97 -1.74 -7.25 -5.58
N ASN A 98 -0.52 -7.80 -5.64
CA ASN A 98 -0.30 -9.26 -5.76
C ASN A 98 -0.82 -10.06 -4.54
N LEU A 99 -1.01 -9.40 -3.39
CA LEU A 99 -1.61 -10.00 -2.19
C LEU A 99 -3.15 -9.90 -2.16
N GLY A 100 -3.77 -9.29 -3.17
CA GLY A 100 -5.22 -9.22 -3.30
C GLY A 100 -5.87 -8.03 -2.59
N TYR A 101 -5.13 -6.95 -2.32
CA TYR A 101 -5.72 -5.73 -1.76
C TYR A 101 -6.59 -4.96 -2.77
N GLY A 102 -6.43 -5.24 -4.07
CA GLY A 102 -7.04 -4.52 -5.19
C GLY A 102 -5.98 -4.01 -6.15
N ILE A 103 -6.39 -3.46 -7.29
CA ILE A 103 -5.48 -2.86 -8.27
C ILE A 103 -5.00 -1.53 -7.70
N THR A 104 -3.70 -1.39 -7.46
CA THR A 104 -3.15 -0.20 -6.82
C THR A 104 -2.55 0.74 -7.84
N THR A 105 -2.81 2.04 -7.70
CA THR A 105 -2.14 3.07 -8.49
C THR A 105 -1.63 4.17 -7.57
N ALA A 106 -0.58 4.87 -7.99
CA ALA A 106 -0.10 6.04 -7.29
C ALA A 106 0.21 7.16 -8.28
N PHE A 107 -0.15 8.37 -7.89
CA PHE A 107 0.04 9.58 -8.66
C PHE A 107 0.72 10.64 -7.79
N PHE A 108 1.85 11.15 -8.26
CA PHE A 108 2.74 12.02 -7.52
C PHE A 108 2.67 13.44 -8.10
N LYS A 109 2.28 14.40 -7.27
CA LYS A 109 2.38 15.83 -7.54
C LYS A 109 3.48 16.44 -6.66
N GLN A 110 3.83 17.69 -6.94
CA GLN A 110 4.91 18.39 -6.24
C GLN A 110 4.79 18.32 -4.70
N LYS A 111 3.58 18.42 -4.14
CA LYS A 111 3.32 18.37 -2.68
C LYS A 111 2.30 17.32 -2.25
N GLU A 112 1.87 16.46 -3.16
CA GLU A 112 0.77 15.54 -2.89
C GLU A 112 1.10 14.18 -3.48
N ILE A 113 0.81 13.12 -2.72
CA ILE A 113 0.81 11.74 -3.22
C ILE A 113 -0.62 11.25 -3.15
N TYR A 114 -1.12 10.74 -4.26
CA TYR A 114 -2.40 10.06 -4.33
C TYR A 114 -2.12 8.58 -4.48
N ILE A 115 -2.77 7.75 -3.67
CA ILE A 115 -2.75 6.30 -3.81
C ILE A 115 -4.19 5.85 -3.96
N SER A 116 -4.48 5.14 -5.05
CA SER A 116 -5.83 4.64 -5.34
C SER A 116 -5.86 3.13 -5.34
N ILE A 117 -6.99 2.57 -4.93
CA ILE A 117 -7.28 1.14 -4.99
C ILE A 117 -8.56 0.96 -5.79
N GLU A 118 -8.43 0.38 -6.97
CA GLU A 118 -9.53 -0.08 -7.81
C GLU A 118 -9.86 -1.53 -7.47
N GLU A 119 -11.13 -1.89 -7.62
CA GLU A 119 -11.65 -3.21 -7.24
C GLU A 119 -11.16 -3.68 -5.85
N PRO A 120 -11.22 -2.83 -4.79
CA PRO A 120 -10.72 -3.22 -3.49
C PRO A 120 -11.55 -4.39 -2.96
N ILE A 121 -10.92 -5.28 -2.19
CA ILE A 121 -11.54 -6.49 -1.64
C ILE A 121 -12.82 -6.19 -0.82
N ILE A 122 -12.92 -4.96 -0.31
CA ILE A 122 -14.08 -4.48 0.46
C ILE A 122 -15.34 -4.28 -0.38
N SER A 123 -15.23 -4.29 -1.70
CA SER A 123 -16.36 -4.10 -2.62
C SER A 123 -17.43 -5.18 -2.49
N GLU A 124 -17.10 -6.32 -1.89
CA GLU A 124 -18.03 -7.42 -1.60
C GLU A 124 -18.90 -7.18 -0.36
N GLU A 125 -18.53 -6.21 0.51
CA GLU A 125 -19.16 -5.97 1.82
C GLU A 125 -19.83 -4.58 1.90
N LYS A 126 -20.28 -4.02 0.77
CA LYS A 126 -20.83 -2.65 0.69
C LYS A 126 -22.00 -2.37 1.62
N GLU A 127 -22.76 -3.38 2.00
CA GLU A 127 -23.92 -3.25 2.89
C GLU A 127 -23.53 -3.19 4.38
N ASN A 128 -22.26 -3.48 4.71
CA ASN A 128 -21.78 -3.50 6.08
C ASN A 128 -21.19 -2.14 6.47
N ILE A 129 -21.79 -1.47 7.47
CA ILE A 129 -21.33 -0.15 7.94
C ILE A 129 -19.89 -0.17 8.49
N MET A 130 -19.43 -1.33 8.98
CA MET A 130 -18.08 -1.53 9.50
C MET A 130 -17.07 -1.86 8.40
N ALA A 131 -17.49 -1.99 7.14
CA ALA A 131 -16.60 -2.22 6.00
C ALA A 131 -15.55 -1.11 5.83
N LYS A 132 -15.85 0.13 6.28
CA LYS A 132 -14.89 1.26 6.31
C LYS A 132 -13.56 0.91 6.98
N ASN A 133 -13.59 -0.04 7.92
CA ASN A 133 -12.42 -0.46 8.69
C ASN A 133 -11.38 -1.17 7.82
N VAL A 134 -11.79 -1.79 6.70
CA VAL A 134 -10.84 -2.36 5.73
C VAL A 134 -10.16 -1.24 4.94
N CYS A 135 -10.86 -0.16 4.60
CA CYS A 135 -10.25 1.04 3.99
C CYS A 135 -9.26 1.71 4.96
N MET A 136 -9.61 1.77 6.25
CA MET A 136 -8.69 2.29 7.28
C MET A 136 -7.42 1.45 7.40
N LEU A 137 -7.49 0.13 7.19
CA LEU A 137 -6.30 -0.70 7.16
C LEU A 137 -5.36 -0.29 6.01
N SER A 138 -5.92 -0.06 4.82
CA SER A 138 -5.16 0.43 3.66
C SER A 138 -4.54 1.79 3.92
N GLN A 139 -5.29 2.74 4.51
CA GLN A 139 -4.75 4.03 4.94
C GLN A 139 -3.56 3.84 5.91
N GLY A 140 -3.72 2.97 6.92
CA GLY A 140 -2.66 2.65 7.88
C GLY A 140 -1.41 2.07 7.21
N ILE A 141 -1.59 1.18 6.23
CA ILE A 141 -0.49 0.62 5.43
C ILE A 141 0.23 1.73 4.67
N PHE A 142 -0.50 2.57 3.92
CA PHE A 142 0.10 3.63 3.12
C PHE A 142 0.81 4.68 3.97
N SER A 143 0.19 5.14 5.06
CA SER A 143 0.85 6.00 6.04
C SER A 143 2.08 5.36 6.63
N GLY A 144 2.04 4.05 6.92
CA GLY A 144 3.18 3.30 7.43
C GLY A 144 4.33 3.20 6.44
N ILE A 145 4.05 3.01 5.15
CA ILE A 145 5.07 3.01 4.09
C ILE A 145 5.77 4.37 4.06
N LEU A 146 5.00 5.46 4.01
CA LEU A 146 5.55 6.82 3.95
C LEU A 146 6.36 7.16 5.20
N GLU A 147 5.88 6.76 6.38
CA GLU A 147 6.59 6.92 7.65
C GLU A 147 7.92 6.16 7.67
N GLN A 148 7.94 4.90 7.20
CA GLN A 148 9.19 4.13 7.11
C GLN A 148 10.19 4.72 6.12
N LEU A 149 9.71 5.43 5.10
CA LEU A 149 10.57 6.13 4.13
C LEU A 149 10.97 7.52 4.62
N GLU A 150 10.61 7.93 5.83
CA GLU A 150 10.81 9.29 6.36
C GLU A 150 10.25 10.36 5.42
N ILE A 151 9.04 10.15 4.89
CA ILE A 151 8.26 11.15 4.16
C ILE A 151 7.17 11.65 5.11
N ASP A 152 7.30 12.87 5.57
CA ASP A 152 6.37 13.45 6.54
C ASP A 152 5.11 13.98 5.83
N VAL A 153 3.96 13.38 6.15
CA VAL A 153 2.69 13.63 5.45
C VAL A 153 1.50 13.69 6.40
N GLU A 154 0.49 14.44 5.99
CA GLU A 154 -0.88 14.32 6.50
C GLU A 154 -1.75 13.59 5.48
N GLY A 155 -2.42 12.52 5.90
CA GLY A 155 -3.13 11.59 5.00
C GLY A 155 -4.62 11.45 5.31
N GLU A 156 -5.45 11.49 4.28
CA GLU A 156 -6.91 11.28 4.38
C GLU A 156 -7.45 10.45 3.19
N GLU A 157 -8.54 9.72 3.41
CA GLU A 157 -9.32 9.10 2.33
C GLU A 157 -10.25 10.17 1.73
N ILE A 158 -10.11 10.46 0.44
CA ILE A 158 -10.88 11.49 -0.28
C ILE A 158 -11.98 10.91 -1.17
N SER A 159 -11.96 9.59 -1.42
CA SER A 159 -12.94 8.87 -2.23
C SER A 159 -13.02 7.42 -1.76
N CYS A 160 -14.22 6.84 -1.75
CA CYS A 160 -14.45 5.51 -1.19
C CYS A 160 -15.53 4.72 -1.95
N VAL A 161 -15.23 3.49 -2.33
CA VAL A 161 -16.19 2.61 -3.05
C VAL A 161 -17.44 2.28 -2.24
N LEU A 162 -17.35 2.37 -0.91
CA LEU A 162 -18.48 2.17 0.01
C LEU A 162 -19.46 3.34 -0.03
N LEU A 163 -19.01 4.51 -0.47
CA LEU A 163 -19.83 5.71 -0.67
C LEU A 163 -20.37 5.83 -2.09
N GLY A 164 -20.11 4.85 -2.95
CA GLY A 164 -20.57 4.80 -4.34
C GLY A 164 -19.56 5.30 -5.36
N ASP A 165 -18.34 5.64 -4.95
CA ASP A 165 -17.27 6.02 -5.88
C ASP A 165 -16.72 4.80 -6.64
N GLU A 166 -16.01 5.05 -7.75
CA GLU A 166 -15.43 3.99 -8.59
C GLU A 166 -14.23 3.31 -7.94
N ARG A 167 -13.48 4.03 -7.09
CA ARG A 167 -12.26 3.54 -6.42
C ARG A 167 -12.10 4.19 -5.05
N CYS A 168 -11.27 3.60 -4.20
CA CYS A 168 -10.84 4.26 -2.96
C CYS A 168 -9.59 5.08 -3.25
N THR A 169 -9.56 6.36 -2.88
CA THR A 169 -8.40 7.24 -3.11
C THR A 169 -7.96 7.89 -1.81
N TYR A 170 -6.67 7.77 -1.51
CA TYR A 170 -6.01 8.32 -0.34
C TYR A 170 -5.07 9.44 -0.78
N LYS A 171 -5.24 10.62 -0.19
CA LYS A 171 -4.41 11.78 -0.45
C LYS A 171 -3.44 11.97 0.72
N PHE A 172 -2.16 12.12 0.42
CA PHE A 172 -1.10 12.45 1.37
C PHE A 172 -0.48 13.79 0.99
N THR A 173 -0.57 14.77 1.87
CA THR A 173 0.02 16.10 1.68
C THR A 173 1.37 16.17 2.37
N LEU A 174 2.43 16.51 1.63
CA LEU A 174 3.79 16.61 2.16
C LEU A 174 3.91 17.83 3.08
N LEU A 175 4.46 17.63 4.28
CA LEU A 175 4.59 18.70 5.28
C LEU A 175 5.88 19.51 5.12
N MET A 176 6.96 18.85 4.69
CA MET A 176 8.29 19.47 4.57
C MET A 176 8.92 19.31 3.19
N ASP A 177 8.65 18.19 2.52
CA ASP A 177 9.29 17.80 1.27
C ASP A 177 8.52 18.26 0.02
N GLU A 178 9.20 18.27 -1.13
CA GLU A 178 8.59 18.49 -2.44
C GLU A 178 9.26 17.61 -3.51
N PHE A 179 8.46 16.97 -4.38
CA PHE A 179 8.99 16.21 -5.52
C PHE A 179 9.53 17.13 -6.61
N GLY A 180 10.66 16.74 -7.21
CA GLY A 180 11.24 17.42 -8.38
C GLY A 180 10.33 17.32 -9.60
N ALA A 181 10.51 18.21 -10.58
CA ALA A 181 9.71 18.24 -11.80
C ALA A 181 9.82 16.95 -12.64
N GLU A 182 10.89 16.20 -12.45
CA GLU A 182 11.15 14.89 -13.04
C GLU A 182 10.41 13.74 -12.35
N ASP A 183 9.98 13.92 -11.10
CA ASP A 183 9.35 12.91 -10.26
C ASP A 183 7.84 13.11 -10.11
N ILE A 184 7.29 14.19 -10.67
CA ILE A 184 5.85 14.42 -10.75
C ILE A 184 5.24 13.77 -11.99
N ASP A 185 4.04 13.23 -11.84
CA ASP A 185 3.28 12.64 -12.93
C ASP A 185 2.48 13.74 -13.66
N GLN A 186 2.52 13.76 -15.00
CA GLN A 186 1.82 14.76 -15.80
C GLN A 186 0.36 14.33 -16.02
N ASP A 187 -0.56 14.80 -15.19
CA ASP A 187 -2.05 14.79 -15.27
C ASP A 187 -2.80 13.57 -15.85
N GLU A 188 -2.14 12.47 -16.20
CA GLU A 188 -2.74 11.22 -16.64
C GLU A 188 -2.70 10.20 -15.49
N GLU A 189 -3.88 9.68 -15.13
CA GLU A 189 -4.02 8.50 -14.27
C GLU A 189 -3.39 7.29 -14.96
N ALA A 190 -2.07 7.16 -14.87
CA ALA A 190 -1.37 6.00 -15.39
C ALA A 190 -1.66 4.80 -14.49
N HIS A 191 -2.44 3.83 -15.00
CA HIS A 191 -2.49 2.52 -14.37
C HIS A 191 -1.08 1.93 -14.34
N ILE A 192 -0.63 1.44 -13.18
CA ILE A 192 0.69 0.81 -13.01
C ILE A 192 0.92 -0.30 -14.06
N SER A 193 -0.17 -0.99 -14.44
CA SER A 193 -0.16 -2.03 -15.46
C SER A 193 0.20 -1.53 -16.88
N ASP A 194 -0.09 -0.28 -17.22
CA ASP A 194 0.17 0.29 -18.54
C ASP A 194 1.57 0.91 -18.66
N PHE A 195 2.12 1.42 -17.56
CA PHE A 195 3.52 1.89 -17.51
C PHE A 195 4.51 0.75 -17.87
N LEU A 196 4.24 -0.48 -17.43
CA LEU A 196 5.08 -1.65 -17.73
C LEU A 196 4.88 -2.24 -19.13
N LYS A 197 3.74 -2.01 -19.78
CA LYS A 197 3.54 -2.43 -21.19
C LYS A 197 4.32 -1.55 -22.18
N SER A 198 4.77 -0.38 -21.74
CA SER A 198 5.56 0.57 -22.54
C SER A 198 7.08 0.33 -22.50
N LEU A 199 7.55 -0.67 -21.74
CA LEU A 199 8.95 -1.11 -21.60
C LEU A 199 9.22 -2.42 -22.34
#